data_AF-A0AAJ6AB15-F1
#
_entry.id   AF-A0AAJ6AB15-F1
#
_cell.length_a   1.000
_cell.length_b   1.000
_cell.length_c   1.000
_cell.angle_alpha   90.00
_cell.angle_beta   90.00
_cell.angle_gamma   90.00
#
_symmetry.space_group_name_H-M   'P 1'
#
loop_
_entity.id
_entity.type
_entity.pdbx_description
1 polymer ?
#
loop_
_entity_poly.entity_id
_entity_poly.type
_entity_poly.pdbx_seq_one_letter_code
_entity_poly.pdbx_strand_id
1 'polypeptide(L)'
;MGVSENKHAHCPQRSCIIADGIARMKAEVLYIRKWRDNGSHSYEILAVGDIWLPDLGLRVSGVHLVKHAEGILGVYAPSAKVESRYTVWWPANSAIERAALAALLPAYEEMLARDVVACI
;
A
#
# COMPACT_ATOMS: atom_id res chain seq x y z
N MET A 1 17.42 9.12 46.88
CA MET A 1 18.54 9.46 45.97
C MET A 1 19.03 8.14 45.41
N GLY A 2 18.58 7.76 44.21
CA GLY A 2 19.40 7.68 42.99
C GLY A 2 20.15 6.34 42.97
N VAL A 3 19.86 5.37 42.09
CA VAL A 3 20.16 5.40 40.65
C VAL A 3 19.16 4.51 39.89
N SER A 4 18.58 5.05 38.81
CA SER A 4 17.76 4.34 37.84
C SER A 4 18.68 3.55 36.89
N GLU A 5 18.58 2.21 36.91
CA GLU A 5 19.23 1.36 35.91
C GLU A 5 18.52 1.51 34.57
N ASN A 6 19.11 2.35 33.73
CA ASN A 6 18.67 2.62 32.38
C ASN A 6 19.05 1.43 31.48
N LYS A 7 18.25 0.36 31.46
CA LYS A 7 18.37 -0.73 30.48
C LYS A 7 17.79 -0.28 29.14
N HIS A 8 18.52 0.59 28.45
CA HIS A 8 18.35 0.77 27.02
C HIS A 8 18.75 -0.54 26.34
N ALA A 9 17.76 -1.32 25.90
CA ALA A 9 17.96 -2.45 25.02
C ALA A 9 18.79 -1.97 23.82
N HIS A 10 20.01 -2.46 23.72
CA HIS A 10 20.96 -2.10 22.68
C HIS A 10 20.48 -2.75 21.37
N CYS A 11 19.66 -2.03 20.61
CA CYS A 11 19.38 -2.38 19.22
C CYS A 11 20.70 -2.25 18.44
N PRO A 12 21.21 -3.31 17.80
CA PRO A 12 22.38 -3.19 16.94
C PRO A 12 22.09 -2.13 15.87
N GLN A 13 22.97 -1.13 15.73
CA GLN A 13 22.72 0.02 14.85
C GLN A 13 22.36 -0.37 13.41
N ARG A 14 22.84 -1.51 12.90
CA ARG A 14 22.50 -2.02 11.54
C ARG A 14 21.05 -2.51 11.40
N SER A 15 20.50 -3.18 12.41
CA SER A 15 19.10 -3.65 12.37
C SER A 15 18.11 -2.51 12.57
N CYS A 16 18.50 -1.47 13.31
CA CYS A 16 17.70 -0.26 13.48
C CYS A 16 17.64 0.60 12.18
N ILE A 17 18.69 0.68 11.37
CA ILE A 17 18.66 1.40 10.07
C ILE A 17 17.73 0.73 9.06
N ILE A 18 17.69 -0.62 9.05
CA ILE A 18 16.79 -1.38 8.15
C ILE A 18 15.34 -1.20 8.60
N ALA A 19 15.06 -1.25 9.92
CA ALA A 19 13.72 -1.03 10.44
C ALA A 19 13.23 0.43 10.23
N ASP A 20 14.10 1.42 10.40
CA ASP A 20 13.76 2.84 10.22
C ASP A 20 13.57 3.22 8.74
N GLY A 21 14.38 2.68 7.83
CA GLY A 21 14.23 2.86 6.37
C GLY A 21 12.98 2.17 5.80
N ILE A 22 12.57 1.03 6.38
CA ILE A 22 11.36 0.29 5.99
C ILE A 22 10.10 0.92 6.62
N ALA A 23 10.20 1.55 7.78
CA ALA A 23 9.08 2.26 8.43
C ALA A 23 8.75 3.60 7.76
N ARG A 24 9.68 4.19 7.00
CA ARG A 24 9.52 5.49 6.34
C ARG A 24 9.21 5.43 4.85
N MET A 25 9.02 4.23 4.30
CA MET A 25 8.78 4.06 2.87
C MET A 25 7.59 4.90 2.43
N LYS A 26 7.79 5.72 1.40
CA LYS A 26 6.73 6.57 0.83
C LYS A 26 6.27 6.01 -0.50
N ALA A 27 5.00 6.27 -0.81
CA ALA A 27 4.45 6.08 -2.14
C ALA A 27 3.70 7.36 -2.54
N GLU A 28 3.76 7.70 -3.83
CA GLU A 28 3.02 8.81 -4.41
C GLU A 28 2.02 8.25 -5.42
N VAL A 29 0.77 8.73 -5.39
CA VAL A 29 -0.25 8.33 -6.36
C VAL A 29 -0.05 9.12 -7.64
N LEU A 30 0.24 8.42 -8.74
CA LEU A 30 0.35 9.02 -10.07
C LEU A 30 -1.00 9.06 -10.77
N TYR A 31 -1.82 8.04 -10.53
CA TYR A 31 -3.14 7.89 -11.11
C TYR A 31 -4.00 6.99 -10.23
N ILE A 32 -5.29 7.28 -10.14
CA ILE A 32 -6.26 6.39 -9.49
C ILE A 32 -7.60 6.49 -10.22
N ARG A 33 -8.29 5.36 -10.34
CA ARG A 33 -9.64 5.29 -10.86
C ARG A 33 -10.48 4.31 -10.06
N LYS A 34 -11.77 4.61 -9.93
CA LYS A 34 -12.75 3.67 -9.38
C LYS A 34 -12.78 2.41 -10.25
N TRP A 35 -12.71 1.26 -9.60
CA TRP A 35 -12.93 -0.01 -10.27
C TRP A 35 -14.43 -0.29 -10.31
N ARG A 36 -14.94 -0.75 -11.45
CA ARG A 36 -16.30 -1.27 -11.56
C ARG A 36 -16.16 -2.78 -11.55
N ASP A 37 -16.61 -3.39 -10.46
CA ASP A 37 -16.47 -4.83 -10.25
C ASP A 37 -17.33 -5.62 -11.25
N ASN A 38 -16.80 -6.75 -11.69
CA ASN A 38 -17.46 -7.73 -12.55
C ASN A 38 -17.64 -9.09 -11.85
N GLY A 39 -17.39 -9.19 -10.53
CA GLY A 39 -17.80 -10.31 -9.68
C GLY A 39 -16.87 -11.53 -9.68
N SER A 40 -15.58 -11.37 -9.97
CA SER A 40 -14.64 -12.49 -10.13
C SER A 40 -13.66 -12.71 -8.96
N HIS A 41 -13.79 -12.00 -7.84
CA HIS A 41 -12.80 -12.01 -6.75
C HIS A 41 -13.45 -12.29 -5.38
N SER A 42 -12.69 -12.89 -4.47
CA SER A 42 -13.10 -13.11 -3.07
C SER A 42 -13.02 -11.85 -2.19
N TYR A 43 -12.60 -10.74 -2.77
CA TYR A 43 -12.49 -9.41 -2.18
C TYR A 43 -13.07 -8.39 -3.16
N GLU A 44 -13.57 -7.28 -2.64
CA GLU A 44 -14.06 -6.17 -3.45
C GLU A 44 -12.87 -5.31 -3.87
N ILE A 45 -12.70 -5.08 -5.18
CA ILE A 45 -11.73 -4.10 -5.68
C ILE A 45 -12.44 -2.74 -5.73
N LEU A 46 -11.98 -1.81 -4.90
CA LEU A 46 -12.54 -0.45 -4.80
C LEU A 46 -12.00 0.45 -5.93
N ALA A 47 -10.69 0.36 -6.15
CA ALA A 47 -9.99 1.21 -7.12
C ALA A 47 -8.73 0.52 -7.64
N VAL A 48 -8.28 1.01 -8.80
CA VAL A 48 -6.99 0.64 -9.38
C VAL A 48 -6.17 1.91 -9.55
N GLY A 49 -4.91 1.89 -9.13
CA GLY A 49 -4.02 3.04 -9.21
C GLY A 49 -2.61 2.70 -9.66
N ASP A 50 -1.92 3.72 -10.14
CA ASP A 50 -0.48 3.72 -10.39
C ASP A 50 0.21 4.50 -9.29
N ILE A 51 1.30 3.94 -8.75
CA ILE A 51 2.10 4.58 -7.71
C ILE A 51 3.57 4.71 -8.12
N TRP A 52 4.23 5.70 -7.54
CA TRP A 52 5.69 5.86 -7.55
C TRP A 52 6.25 5.59 -6.15
N LEU A 53 7.25 4.71 -6.06
CA LEU A 53 8.01 4.39 -4.86
C LEU A 53 9.39 5.06 -4.96
N PRO A 54 9.56 6.31 -4.51
CA PRO A 54 10.79 7.09 -4.70
C PRO A 54 12.02 6.42 -4.11
N ASP A 55 11.89 5.79 -2.94
CA ASP A 55 12.99 5.12 -2.25
C ASP A 55 13.55 3.92 -3.03
N LEU A 56 12.77 3.37 -3.96
CA LEU A 56 13.14 2.24 -4.81
C LEU A 56 13.39 2.64 -6.27
N GLY A 57 13.11 3.90 -6.64
CA GLY A 57 13.09 4.32 -8.04
C GLY A 57 12.11 3.51 -8.89
N LEU A 58 11.00 3.04 -8.31
CA LEU A 58 10.09 2.07 -8.93
C LEU A 58 8.70 2.65 -9.15
N ARG A 59 8.22 2.59 -10.40
CA ARG A 59 6.81 2.83 -10.73
C ARG A 59 6.07 1.50 -10.77
N VAL A 60 4.92 1.42 -10.10
CA VAL A 60 4.07 0.24 -10.11
C VAL A 60 2.69 0.64 -10.64
N SER A 61 2.32 0.08 -11.79
CA SER A 61 1.02 0.34 -12.42
C SER A 61 0.03 -0.77 -12.10
N GLY A 62 -1.24 -0.41 -11.90
CA GLY A 62 -2.31 -1.38 -11.68
C GLY A 62 -2.36 -1.97 -10.27
N VAL A 63 -1.96 -1.22 -9.24
CA VAL A 63 -2.14 -1.62 -7.84
C VAL A 63 -3.63 -1.58 -7.50
N HIS A 64 -4.15 -2.65 -6.92
CA HIS A 64 -5.55 -2.75 -6.53
C HIS A 64 -5.72 -2.28 -5.08
N LEU A 65 -6.58 -1.29 -4.84
CA LEU A 65 -7.10 -0.99 -3.50
C LEU A 65 -8.31 -1.89 -3.26
N VAL A 66 -8.28 -2.68 -2.19
CA VAL A 66 -9.27 -3.72 -1.95
C VAL A 66 -9.90 -3.64 -0.57
N LYS A 67 -11.11 -4.16 -0.47
CA LYS A 67 -11.82 -4.38 0.77
C LYS A 67 -12.13 -5.87 0.92
N HIS A 68 -11.64 -6.45 2.00
CA HIS A 68 -11.94 -7.83 2.37
C HIS A 68 -13.34 -7.97 2.95
N ALA A 69 -13.89 -9.18 2.93
CA ALA A 69 -15.20 -9.49 3.52
C ALA A 69 -15.31 -9.11 5.01
N GLU A 70 -14.18 -9.15 5.73
CA GLU A 70 -14.05 -8.76 7.14
C GLU A 70 -14.02 -7.22 7.34
N GLY A 71 -14.12 -6.44 6.27
CA GLY A 71 -14.06 -4.97 6.31
C GLY A 71 -12.64 -4.40 6.33
N ILE A 72 -11.61 -5.25 6.33
CA ILE A 72 -10.21 -4.84 6.31
C ILE A 72 -9.86 -4.27 4.93
N LEU A 73 -9.21 -3.10 4.91
CA LEU A 73 -8.68 -2.48 3.70
C LEU A 73 -7.24 -2.95 3.46
N GLY A 74 -6.92 -3.21 2.20
CA GLY A 74 -5.61 -3.65 1.79
C GLY A 74 -5.26 -3.20 0.39
N VAL A 75 -4.05 -3.55 -0.03
CA VAL A 75 -3.62 -3.37 -1.43
C VAL A 75 -3.09 -4.69 -1.97
N TYR A 76 -3.39 -4.95 -3.24
CA TYR A 76 -2.78 -6.04 -3.97
C TYR A 76 -1.92 -5.53 -5.11
N ALA A 77 -0.80 -6.22 -5.28
CA ALA A 77 0.06 -6.03 -6.42
C ALA A 77 -0.70 -6.31 -7.72
N PRO A 78 -0.36 -5.61 -8.81
CA PRO A 78 -0.69 -6.10 -10.14
C PRO A 78 -0.11 -7.51 -10.31
N SER A 79 -0.97 -8.44 -10.75
CA SER A 79 -0.55 -9.78 -11.10
C SER A 79 -1.17 -10.23 -12.41
N ALA A 80 -0.39 -10.97 -13.19
CA ALA A 80 -0.84 -11.58 -14.43
C ALA A 80 -0.59 -13.09 -14.36
N LYS A 81 -1.53 -13.88 -14.90
CA LYS A 81 -1.36 -15.31 -15.07
C LYS A 81 -0.49 -15.56 -16.30
N VAL A 82 0.75 -15.97 -16.10
CA VAL A 82 1.71 -16.35 -17.15
C VAL A 82 1.99 -17.83 -17.00
N GLU A 83 1.67 -18.63 -18.02
CA GLU A 83 2.00 -20.07 -18.06
C GLU A 83 1.61 -20.84 -16.77
N SER A 84 0.38 -20.63 -16.30
CA SER A 84 -0.17 -21.23 -15.08
C SER A 84 0.47 -20.77 -13.75
N ARG A 85 1.31 -19.73 -13.75
CA ARG A 85 1.83 -19.08 -12.54
C ARG A 85 1.35 -17.62 -12.47
N TYR A 86 1.14 -17.10 -11.27
CA TYR A 86 0.89 -15.67 -11.08
C TYR A 86 2.22 -14.96 -10.93
N THR A 87 2.51 -14.03 -11.85
CA THR A 87 3.66 -13.14 -11.73
C THR A 87 3.22 -11.86 -11.04
N VAL A 88 3.83 -11.56 -9.90
CA VAL A 88 3.59 -10.35 -9.11
C VAL A 88 4.64 -9.30 -9.51
N TRP A 89 4.22 -8.08 -9.86
CA TRP A 89 5.12 -7.06 -10.42
C TRP A 89 5.68 -6.06 -9.39
N TRP A 90 5.70 -6.43 -8.11
CA TRP A 90 6.45 -5.71 -7.08
C TRP A 90 7.03 -6.68 -6.03
N PRO A 91 8.01 -6.27 -5.21
CA PRO A 91 8.47 -7.09 -4.10
C PRO A 91 7.35 -7.27 -3.06
N ALA A 92 7.03 -8.51 -2.70
CA ALA A 92 6.07 -8.80 -1.64
C ALA A 92 6.68 -8.45 -0.28
N ASN A 93 6.51 -7.21 0.15
CA ASN A 93 7.02 -6.67 1.41
C ASN A 93 5.94 -5.81 2.07
N SER A 94 5.65 -6.10 3.34
CA SER A 94 4.66 -5.39 4.15
C SER A 94 4.86 -3.87 4.19
N ALA A 95 6.08 -3.36 4.01
CA ALA A 95 6.33 -1.92 3.94
C ALA A 95 5.87 -1.27 2.64
N ILE A 96 6.06 -1.95 1.51
CA ILE A 96 5.56 -1.49 0.20
C ILE A 96 4.03 -1.50 0.23
N GLU A 97 3.42 -2.56 0.77
CA GLU A 97 1.97 -2.66 0.93
C GLU A 97 1.42 -1.55 1.83
N ARG A 98 2.04 -1.28 2.98
CA ARG A 98 1.65 -0.17 3.86
C ARG A 98 1.81 1.19 3.19
N ALA A 99 2.92 1.43 2.50
CA ALA A 99 3.17 2.70 1.80
C ALA A 99 2.15 2.92 0.68
N ALA A 100 1.89 1.89 -0.13
CA ALA A 100 0.90 1.92 -1.19
C ALA A 100 -0.53 2.13 -0.65
N LEU A 101 -0.92 1.44 0.43
CA LEU A 101 -2.22 1.64 1.08
C LEU A 101 -2.35 3.07 1.65
N ALA A 102 -1.32 3.55 2.35
CA ALA A 102 -1.31 4.90 2.93
C ALA A 102 -1.39 6.01 1.86
N ALA A 103 -0.92 5.75 0.65
CA ALA A 103 -1.03 6.69 -0.47
C ALA A 103 -2.37 6.57 -1.22
N LEU A 104 -2.83 5.35 -1.52
CA LEU A 104 -4.00 5.10 -2.36
C LEU A 104 -5.32 5.35 -1.62
N LEU A 105 -5.41 5.04 -0.32
CA LEU A 105 -6.66 5.18 0.43
C LEU A 105 -7.13 6.65 0.51
N PRO A 106 -6.30 7.63 0.92
CA PRO A 106 -6.72 9.04 0.93
C PRO A 106 -7.09 9.55 -0.47
N ALA A 107 -6.34 9.17 -1.50
CA ALA A 107 -6.62 9.57 -2.88
C ALA A 107 -7.96 9.00 -3.38
N TYR A 108 -8.31 7.78 -2.97
CA TYR A 108 -9.61 7.17 -3.26
C TYR A 108 -10.75 7.90 -2.54
N GLU A 109 -10.59 8.21 -1.26
CA GLU A 109 -11.59 8.94 -0.47
C GLU A 109 -11.84 10.35 -1.04
N GLU A 110 -10.78 11.05 -1.45
CA GLU A 110 -10.90 12.36 -2.10
C GLU A 110 -11.62 12.27 -3.45
N MET A 111 -11.31 11.24 -4.25
CA MET A 111 -12.00 10.98 -5.51
C MET A 111 -13.50 10.75 -5.29
N LEU A 112 -13.89 9.96 -4.27
CA LEU A 112 -15.30 9.74 -3.93
C LEU A 112 -15.98 11.03 -3.46
N ALA A 113 -15.30 11.84 -2.64
CA ALA A 113 -15.86 13.10 -2.15
C ALA A 113 -16.14 14.09 -3.30
N ARG A 114 -15.26 14.15 -4.30
CA ARG A 114 -15.46 14.98 -5.50
C ARG A 114 -16.64 14.49 -6.36
N ASP A 115 -16.84 13.19 -6.45
CA ASP A 115 -17.96 12.56 -7.19
C ASP A 115 -19.31 12.91 -6.55
N VAL A 116 -19.38 12.99 -5.21
CA VAL A 116 -20.58 13.41 -4.47
C VAL A 116 -20.90 14.89 -4.65
N VAL A 117 -19.89 15.77 -4.63
CA VAL A 117 -20.08 17.22 -4.79
C VAL A 117 -20.55 17.60 -6.19
N ALA A 118 -20.25 16.81 -7.22
CA ALA A 118 -20.76 17.04 -8.58
C ALA A 118 -22.27 16.72 -8.75
N CYS A 119 -22.93 16.16 -7.72
CA CYS A 119 -24.32 15.68 -7.79
C CYS A 119 -25.32 16.46 -6.88
N ILE A 120 -24.93 17.63 -6.36
CA ILE A 120 -25.76 18.52 -5.53
C ILE A 120 -25.92 19.86 -6.25
#